data_AF-A0A432GEY6-F1
#
_entry.id   AF-A0A432GEY6-F1
#
_cell.length_a   1.000
_cell.length_b   1.000
_cell.length_c   1.000
_cell.angle_alpha   90.00
_cell.angle_beta   90.00
_cell.angle_gamma   90.00
#
_symmetry.space_group_name_H-M   'P 1'
#
loop_
_entity.id
_entity.type
_entity.pdbx_description
1 polymer ?
#
loop_
_entity_poly.entity_id
_entity_poly.type
_entity_poly.pdbx_seq_one_letter_code
_entity_poly.pdbx_strand_id
1 'polypeptide(L)' 'IFKCFFPISQTSLYFQDAEIIIDDKNSEFSFLLSKACTGITSAGFQHSGRFSIKDDLLLTSLYI' A
#
# COMPACT_ATOMS: atom_id res chain seq x y z
N ILE A 1 -0.62 0.67 -3.58
CA ILE A 1 0.58 1.31 -2.97
C ILE A 1 1.24 2.28 -3.95
N PHE A 2 2.14 1.87 -4.86
CA PHE A 2 2.90 2.78 -5.74
C PHE A 2 2.06 3.89 -6.41
N LYS A 3 0.93 3.51 -7.03
CA LYS A 3 0.01 4.44 -7.72
C LYS A 3 -0.51 5.58 -6.83
N CYS A 4 -0.62 5.36 -5.52
CA CYS A 4 -1.15 6.35 -4.59
C CYS A 4 -0.05 7.30 -4.07
N PHE A 5 1.17 6.80 -3.87
CA PHE A 5 2.26 7.59 -3.31
C PHE A 5 3.04 8.38 -4.37
N PHE A 6 3.31 7.77 -5.54
CA PHE A 6 4.18 8.36 -6.56
C PHE A 6 3.77 9.76 -7.03
N PRO A 7 2.47 10.05 -7.31
CA PRO A 7 2.06 11.37 -7.80
C PRO A 7 2.43 12.52 -6.85
N ILE A 8 2.46 12.26 -5.54
CA ILE A 8 2.72 13.27 -4.50
C ILE A 8 4.20 13.31 -4.15
N SER A 9 4.80 12.15 -3.90
CA SER A 9 6.17 12.07 -3.37
C SER A 9 7.26 12.02 -4.44
N GLN A 10 6.91 11.72 -5.69
CA GLN A 10 7.84 11.41 -6.78
C GLN A 10 8.88 10.34 -6.41
N THR A 11 8.60 9.53 -5.37
CA THR A 11 9.51 8.53 -4.85
C THR A 11 9.25 7.20 -5.56
N SER A 12 10.29 6.64 -6.17
CA SER A 12 10.22 5.30 -6.79
C SER A 12 10.18 4.22 -5.71
N LEU A 13 9.09 3.45 -5.68
CA LEU A 13 8.91 2.29 -4.80
C LEU A 13 8.94 1.01 -5.62
N TYR A 14 9.75 0.05 -5.17
CA TYR A 14 9.85 -1.30 -5.72
C TYR A 14 9.20 -2.31 -4.78
N PHE A 15 9.03 -3.55 -5.23
CA PHE A 15 8.39 -4.61 -4.43
C PHE A 15 9.09 -4.84 -3.08
N GLN A 16 10.43 -4.84 -3.06
CA GLN A 16 11.22 -5.01 -1.84
C GLN A 16 11.10 -3.85 -0.84
N ASP A 17 10.56 -2.70 -1.26
CA ASP A 17 10.45 -1.53 -0.39
C ASP A 17 9.22 -1.60 0.53
N ALA A 18 8.33 -2.59 0.36
CA ALA A 18 7.10 -2.74 1.11
C ALA A 18 7.01 -4.11 1.79
N GLU A 19 6.71 -4.11 3.09
CA GLU A 19 6.29 -5.29 3.83
C GLU A 19 4.76 -5.27 3.91
N ILE A 20 4.08 -6.37 3.55
CA ILE A 20 2.62 -6.46 3.49
C ILE A 20 2.12 -7.58 4.40
N ILE A 21 1.11 -7.27 5.21
CA ILE A 21 0.39 -8.21 6.07
C ILE A 21 -1.06 -8.27 5.57
N ILE A 22 -1.57 -9.48 5.31
CA ILE A 22 -2.91 -9.70 4.79
C ILE A 22 -3.83 -10.17 5.93
N ASP A 23 -5.01 -9.57 6.01
CA ASP A 23 -6.14 -10.02 6.83
C ASP A 23 -7.28 -10.47 5.92
N ASP A 24 -7.29 -11.78 5.63
CA ASP A 24 -8.30 -12.41 4.78
C ASP A 24 -9.71 -12.33 5.36
N LYS A 25 -9.85 -12.27 6.70
CA LYS A 25 -11.17 -12.26 7.35
C LYS A 25 -11.90 -10.95 7.09
N ASN A 26 -11.15 -9.84 7.06
CA ASN A 26 -11.70 -8.50 6.89
C ASN A 26 -11.55 -7.97 5.44
N SER A 27 -10.90 -8.76 4.57
CA SER A 27 -10.53 -8.36 3.21
C SER A 27 -9.69 -7.06 3.22
N GLU A 28 -8.72 -7.04 4.13
CA GLU A 28 -7.84 -5.90 4.39
C GLU A 28 -6.38 -6.30 4.26
N PHE A 29 -5.53 -5.35 3.91
CA PHE A 29 -4.09 -5.51 4.00
C PHE A 29 -3.51 -4.28 4.69
N SER A 30 -2.46 -4.48 5.48
CA SER A 30 -1.65 -3.40 6.00
C SER A 30 -0.23 -3.51 5.47
N PHE A 31 0.50 -2.40 5.42
CA PHE A 31 1.86 -2.38 4.91
C PHE A 31 2.71 -1.30 5.56
N LEU A 32 4.01 -1.55 5.55
CA LEU A 32 5.06 -0.64 5.97
C LEU A 32 5.97 -0.37 4.77
N LEU A 33 6.31 0.90 4.55
CA LEU A 33 7.30 1.29 3.55
C LEU A 33 8.65 1.50 4.20
N SER A 34 9.68 0.82 3.70
CA SER A 34 11.08 0.99 4.15
C SER A 34 11.67 2.37 3.76
N LYS A 35 11.06 3.04 2.78
CA LYS A 35 11.42 4.39 2.31
C LYS A 35 10.37 5.39 2.74
N ALA A 36 10.82 6.60 3.09
CA ALA A 36 9.92 7.74 3.25
C ALA A 36 9.41 8.19 1.87
N CYS A 37 8.15 8.60 1.81
CA CYS A 37 7.58 9.29 0.66
C CYS A 37 7.37 10.75 1.05
N THR A 38 8.26 11.63 0.60
CA THR A 38 8.27 13.05 0.94
C THR A 38 6.91 13.70 0.70
N GLY A 39 6.43 14.48 1.68
CA GLY A 39 5.15 15.20 1.58
C GLY A 39 3.90 14.36 1.85
N ILE A 40 4.02 13.05 2.11
CA ILE A 40 2.87 12.19 2.38
C ILE A 40 3.07 11.23 3.55
N THR A 41 4.22 10.55 3.68
CA THR A 41 4.43 9.60 4.79
C THR A 41 5.91 9.36 5.11
N SER A 42 6.21 9.12 6.39
CA SER A 42 7.54 8.71 6.84
C SER A 42 7.80 7.23 6.57
N ALA A 43 9.08 6.84 6.51
CA ALA A 43 9.45 5.43 6.50
C ALA A 43 8.94 4.73 7.76
N GLY A 44 8.48 3.49 7.63
CA GLY A 44 7.95 2.69 8.74
C GLY A 44 6.59 3.13 9.27
N PHE A 45 5.89 4.08 8.63
CA PHE A 45 4.51 4.39 8.98
C PHE A 45 3.58 3.29 8.43
N GLN A 46 2.68 2.78 9.27
CA GLN A 46 1.74 1.74 8.89
C GLN A 46 0.54 2.32 8.16
N HIS A 47 0.28 1.81 6.96
CA HIS A 47 -0.90 2.12 6.16
C HIS A 47 -1.75 0.88 5.98
N SER A 48 -3.02 1.08 5.63
CA SER A 48 -3.95 -0.01 5.34
C SER A 48 -4.74 0.25 4.07
N GLY A 49 -5.06 -0.83 3.36
CA GLY A 49 -5.95 -0.83 2.22
C GLY A 49 -6.92 -2.01 2.28
N ARG A 50 -7.80 -2.08 1.29
CA ARG A 50 -8.78 -3.18 1.16
C ARG A 50 -8.56 -3.92 -0.13
N PHE A 51 -8.97 -5.18 -0.15
CA PHE A 51 -9.03 -5.96 -1.37
C PHE A 51 -10.37 -6.66 -1.50
N SER A 52 -10.68 -7.11 -2.71
CA SER A 52 -11.81 -7.99 -2.97
C SER A 52 -11.48 -8.92 -4.13
N ILE A 53 -12.05 -10.12 -4.09
CA ILE A 53 -11.95 -11.11 -5.16
C ILE A 53 -13.37 -11.34 -5.68
N LYS A 54 -13.59 -11.02 -6.96
CA LYS A 54 -14.90 -11.19 -7.60
C LYS A 54 -14.69 -11.51 -9.07
N ASP A 55 -15.43 -12.51 -9.59
CA ASP A 55 -15.38 -12.90 -11.01
C ASP A 55 -13.93 -13.15 -11.49
N ASP A 56 -13.14 -13.87 -10.68
CA ASP A 56 -11.70 -14.15 -10.87
C ASP A 56 -10.78 -12.92 -10.95
N LEU A 57 -11.27 -11.74 -10.56
CA LEU A 57 -10.49 -10.50 -10.49
C LEU A 57 -10.13 -10.16 -9.05
N LEU A 58 -8.85 -9.84 -8.82
CA LEU A 58 -8.35 -9.23 -7.59
C LEU A 58 -8.35 -7.71 -7.74
N LEU A 59 -9.19 -7.05 -6.95
CA LEU A 59 -9.24 -5.60 -6.84
C LEU A 59 -8.58 -5.16 -5.53
N THR A 60 -7.76 -4.12 -5.59
CA THR A 60 -7.12 -3.54 -4.40
C THR A 60 -7.33 -2.03 -4.39
N SER A 61 -7.55 -1.47 -3.22
CA SER A 61 -7.70 -0.03 -3.03
C SER A 61 -6.97 0.44 -1.79
N LEU A 62 -6.57 1.71 -1.84
CA LEU A 62 -5.89 2.42 -0.78
C LEU A 62 -6.40 3.86 -0.81
N TYR A 63 -6.66 4.42 0.37
CA TYR A 63 -6.96 5.83 0.54
C TYR A 63 -5.87 6.45 1.42
N ILE A 64 -5.28 7.55 0.95
CA ILE A 64 -4.23 8.31 1.65
C ILE A 64 -4.67 9.76 1.75
#